data_AF-A0A267HQN9-F1
#
_entry.id   AF-A0A267HQN9-F1
#
_cell.length_a   1.000
_cell.length_b   1.000
_cell.length_c   1.000
_cell.angle_alpha   90.00
_cell.angle_beta   90.00
_cell.angle_gamma   90.00
#
_symmetry.space_group_name_H-M   'P 1'
#
loop_
_entity.id
_entity.type
_entity.pdbx_description
1 polymer ?
#
loop_
_entity_poly.entity_id
_entity_poly.type
_entity_poly.pdbx_seq_one_letter_code
_entity_poly.pdbx_strand_id
1 'polypeptide(L)'
;MSHYGNWCGKGNNSKKPIDVLDGQCKKHAKCCESNGQWNSECDKQLVWNIAKSFGAINKIDWHARTYAVAAKVLFAEKVGGTTLLKHQFLHWHHFYHRRVSND
;
A
#
# COMPACT_ATOMS: atom_id res chain seq x y z
N MET A 1 10.70 0.91 12.49
CA MET A 1 10.38 -0.42 11.91
C MET A 1 10.30 -0.29 10.40
N SER A 2 11.46 -0.30 9.73
CA SER A 2 11.59 0.16 8.34
C SER A 2 11.59 -0.97 7.30
N HIS A 3 11.50 -2.24 7.70
CA HIS A 3 11.60 -3.38 6.80
C HIS A 3 10.69 -4.53 7.24
N TYR A 4 10.02 -5.17 6.27
CA TYR A 4 9.25 -6.40 6.45
C TYR A 4 9.29 -7.22 5.14
N GLY A 5 9.50 -8.53 5.23
CA GLY A 5 9.53 -9.41 4.07
C GLY A 5 10.60 -9.04 3.02
N ASN A 6 10.29 -9.27 1.74
CA ASN A 6 11.22 -9.05 0.63
C ASN A 6 11.09 -7.66 -0.01
N TRP A 7 9.94 -7.00 0.15
CA TRP A 7 9.55 -5.79 -0.58
C TRP A 7 9.23 -4.61 0.33
N CYS A 8 8.73 -4.80 1.55
CA CYS A 8 8.40 -3.66 2.42
C CYS A 8 9.67 -2.99 2.98
N GLY A 9 9.81 -1.67 2.79
CA GLY A 9 11.00 -0.90 3.18
C GLY A 9 11.84 -0.47 1.98
N LYS A 10 13.18 -0.56 2.07
CA LYS A 10 14.08 -0.35 0.91
C LYS A 10 13.95 -1.46 -0.16
N GLY A 11 12.97 -2.36 -0.01
CA GLY A 11 12.89 -3.63 -0.71
C GLY A 11 13.05 -3.49 -2.22
N ASN A 12 14.04 -4.21 -2.75
CA ASN A 12 14.23 -4.44 -4.18
C ASN A 12 14.91 -5.80 -4.42
N ASN A 13 14.48 -6.83 -3.68
CA ASN A 13 15.19 -8.11 -3.66
C ASN A 13 14.80 -9.06 -4.81
N SER A 14 13.94 -8.64 -5.74
CA SER A 14 13.43 -9.45 -6.88
C SER A 14 12.81 -10.82 -6.52
N LYS A 15 12.57 -11.06 -5.22
CA LYS A 15 12.00 -12.31 -4.70
C LYS A 15 10.46 -12.29 -4.75
N LYS A 16 9.84 -13.46 -4.61
CA LYS A 16 8.37 -13.54 -4.45
C LYS A 16 7.97 -12.91 -3.10
N PRO A 17 6.81 -12.22 -3.03
CA PRO A 17 6.28 -11.77 -1.76
C PRO A 17 6.11 -12.95 -0.79
N ILE A 18 6.48 -12.76 0.48
CA ILE A 18 6.31 -13.81 1.49
C ILE A 18 4.87 -13.94 1.98
N ASP A 19 4.09 -12.85 1.89
CA ASP A 19 2.72 -12.80 2.35
C ASP A 19 1.91 -11.69 1.63
N VAL A 20 0.67 -11.45 2.09
CA VAL A 20 -0.22 -10.43 1.50
C VAL A 20 0.26 -9.00 1.77
N LEU A 21 0.95 -8.73 2.88
CA LEU A 21 1.49 -7.40 3.20
C LEU A 21 2.67 -7.07 2.28
N ASP A 22 3.62 -7.99 2.19
CA ASP A 22 4.77 -7.94 1.29
C ASP A 22 4.32 -7.82 -0.18
N GLY A 23 3.20 -8.45 -0.52
CA GLY A 23 2.56 -8.32 -1.82
C GLY A 23 2.06 -6.90 -2.11
N GLN A 24 1.54 -6.18 -1.11
CA GLN A 24 1.15 -4.77 -1.30
C GLN A 24 2.38 -3.85 -1.41
N CYS A 25 3.43 -4.14 -0.64
CA CYS A 25 4.69 -3.41 -0.75
C CYS A 25 5.35 -3.57 -2.13
N LYS A 26 5.29 -4.77 -2.73
CA LYS A 26 5.72 -5.00 -4.11
C LYS A 26 4.96 -4.11 -5.10
N LYS A 27 3.64 -3.98 -4.94
CA LYS A 27 2.84 -3.10 -5.81
C LYS A 27 3.23 -1.63 -5.65
N HIS A 28 3.49 -1.19 -4.43
CA HIS A 28 3.94 0.18 -4.14
C HIS A 28 5.31 0.47 -4.75
N ALA A 29 6.26 -0.46 -4.63
CA ALA A 29 7.57 -0.35 -5.27
C ALA A 29 7.45 -0.19 -6.80
N LYS A 30 6.69 -1.07 -7.46
CA LYS A 30 6.42 -0.98 -8.91
C LYS A 30 5.73 0.30 -9.33
N CYS A 31 4.80 0.79 -8.51
CA CYS A 31 4.13 2.06 -8.75
C CYS A 31 5.12 3.23 -8.71
N CYS A 32 6.02 3.24 -7.71
CA CYS A 32 7.09 4.24 -7.61
C CYS A 32 8.10 4.14 -8.76
N GLU A 33 8.43 2.93 -9.23
CA GLU A 33 9.29 2.74 -10.41
C GLU A 33 8.67 3.35 -11.67
N SER A 34 7.35 3.21 -11.85
CA SER A 34 6.66 3.67 -13.06
C SER A 34 6.29 5.16 -13.03
N ASN A 35 6.00 5.72 -11.85
CA ASN A 35 5.42 7.06 -11.70
C ASN A 35 6.32 8.05 -10.92
N GLY A 36 7.55 7.64 -10.60
CA GLY A 36 8.51 8.40 -9.80
C GLY A 36 8.49 8.00 -8.32
N GLN A 37 9.70 7.91 -7.73
CA GLN A 37 9.86 7.86 -6.28
C GLN A 37 9.14 9.09 -5.70
N TRP A 38 8.26 8.90 -4.71
CA TRP A 38 7.45 9.96 -4.06
C TRP A 38 6.11 10.32 -4.71
N ASN A 39 5.58 9.52 -5.63
CA ASN A 39 4.24 9.75 -6.15
C ASN A 39 3.15 9.52 -5.07
N SER A 40 2.40 10.59 -4.74
CA SER A 40 1.36 10.56 -3.71
C SER A 40 0.23 9.57 -4.03
N GLU A 41 -0.03 9.28 -5.30
CA GLU A 41 -1.04 8.31 -5.70
C GLU A 41 -0.62 6.87 -5.37
N CYS A 42 0.68 6.55 -5.51
CA CYS A 42 1.21 5.27 -5.08
C CYS A 42 1.05 5.08 -3.58
N ASP A 43 1.32 6.13 -2.79
CA ASP A 43 1.16 6.10 -1.33
C ASP A 43 -0.31 5.91 -0.93
N LYS A 44 -1.24 6.60 -1.60
CA LYS A 44 -2.69 6.41 -1.38
C LYS A 44 -3.09 4.95 -1.66
N GLN A 45 -2.69 4.41 -2.82
CA GLN A 45 -2.97 3.02 -3.16
C GLN A 45 -2.39 2.03 -2.15
N LEU A 46 -1.20 2.28 -1.62
CA LEU A 46 -0.60 1.45 -0.57
C LEU A 46 -1.48 1.45 0.68
N VAL A 47 -1.87 2.62 1.19
CA VAL A 47 -2.74 2.73 2.38
C VAL A 47 -4.05 1.99 2.18
N TRP A 48 -4.69 2.15 1.02
CA TRP A 48 -5.94 1.47 0.70
C TRP A 48 -5.78 -0.05 0.62
N ASN A 49 -4.75 -0.52 -0.08
CA ASN A 49 -4.50 -1.95 -0.24
C ASN A 49 -4.20 -2.63 1.12
N ILE A 50 -3.44 -1.96 1.99
CA ILE A 50 -3.21 -2.43 3.35
C ILE A 50 -4.50 -2.42 4.16
N ALA A 51 -5.32 -1.36 4.07
CA ALA A 51 -6.59 -1.28 4.79
C ALA A 51 -7.58 -2.38 4.35
N LYS A 52 -7.71 -2.61 3.04
CA LYS A 52 -8.56 -3.66 2.45
C LYS A 52 -8.09 -5.06 2.85
N SER A 53 -6.77 -5.26 2.89
CA SER A 53 -6.17 -6.56 3.23
C SER A 53 -5.93 -6.72 4.73
N PHE A 54 -6.32 -5.74 5.56
CA PHE A 54 -5.92 -5.69 6.96
C PHE A 54 -6.42 -6.89 7.77
N GLY A 55 -7.61 -7.42 7.46
CA GLY A 55 -8.13 -8.63 8.09
C GLY A 55 -7.26 -9.87 7.83
N ALA A 56 -6.66 -9.98 6.64
CA ALA A 56 -5.73 -11.05 6.30
C ALA A 56 -4.35 -10.81 6.92
N ILE A 57 -3.85 -9.58 6.87
CA ILE A 57 -2.58 -9.17 7.51
C ILE A 57 -2.63 -9.42 9.01
N ASN A 58 -3.77 -9.16 9.63
CA ASN A 58 -3.99 -9.43 11.04
C ASN A 58 -3.98 -10.91 11.37
N LYS A 59 -3.95 -11.85 10.43
CA LYS A 59 -3.85 -13.29 10.75
C LYS A 59 -2.43 -13.85 10.61
N ILE A 60 -1.47 -13.04 10.17
CA ILE A 60 -0.10 -13.48 9.86
C ILE A 60 0.73 -13.56 11.13
N ASP A 61 1.20 -12.43 11.63
CA ASP A 61 1.98 -12.32 12.86
C ASP A 61 1.90 -10.87 13.41
N TRP A 62 2.49 -10.65 14.59
CA TRP A 62 2.49 -9.34 15.24
C TRP A 62 3.39 -8.30 14.54
N HIS A 63 4.49 -8.73 13.90
CA HIS A 63 5.37 -7.85 13.13
C HIS A 63 4.65 -7.31 11.88
N ALA A 64 3.95 -8.16 11.14
CA ALA A 64 3.18 -7.80 9.95
C ALA A 64 2.08 -6.80 10.31
N ARG A 65 1.34 -7.08 11.40
CA ARG A 65 0.33 -6.16 11.96
C ARG A 65 0.93 -4.81 12.29
N THR A 66 2.03 -4.80 13.03
CA THR A 66 2.66 -3.55 13.50
C THR A 66 3.20 -2.74 12.32
N TYR A 67 3.81 -3.39 11.33
CA TYR A 67 4.26 -2.75 10.11
C TYR A 67 3.09 -2.16 9.33
N ALA A 68 2.00 -2.92 9.14
CA ALA A 68 0.83 -2.46 8.41
C ALA A 68 0.15 -1.25 9.09
N VAL A 69 0.12 -1.21 10.42
CA VAL A 69 -0.37 -0.03 11.16
C VAL A 69 0.56 1.16 10.96
N ALA A 70 1.88 0.98 11.14
CA ALA A 70 2.86 2.05 10.96
C ALA A 70 2.83 2.62 9.53
N ALA A 71 2.79 1.75 8.51
CA ALA A 71 2.69 2.15 7.12
C ALA A 71 1.40 2.94 6.86
N LYS A 72 0.24 2.46 7.33
CA LYS A 72 -1.01 3.21 7.16
C LYS A 72 -0.93 4.60 7.76
N VAL A 73 -0.37 4.77 8.97
CA VAL A 73 -0.27 6.08 9.63
C VAL A 73 0.69 6.98 8.87
N LEU A 74 1.93 6.55 8.62
CA LEU A 74 2.97 7.34 7.95
C LEU A 74 2.52 7.81 6.55
N PHE A 75 1.98 6.89 5.75
CA PHE A 75 1.54 7.23 4.41
C PHE A 75 0.21 7.99 4.40
N ALA A 76 -0.70 7.76 5.35
CA ALA A 76 -1.91 8.57 5.47
C ALA A 76 -1.58 10.02 5.81
N GLU A 77 -0.67 10.28 6.75
CA GLU A 77 -0.20 11.64 7.06
C GLU A 77 0.39 12.32 5.82
N LYS A 78 1.24 11.60 5.08
CA LYS A 78 1.88 12.11 3.86
C LYS A 78 0.89 12.50 2.75
N VAL A 79 -0.26 11.83 2.66
CA VAL A 79 -1.25 12.06 1.58
C VAL A 79 -2.45 12.90 2.00
N GLY A 80 -2.37 13.61 3.14
CA GLY A 80 -3.41 14.54 3.59
C GLY A 80 -4.42 13.96 4.60
N GLY A 81 -4.08 12.84 5.25
CA GLY A 81 -4.83 12.24 6.34
C GLY A 81 -5.89 11.21 5.92
N THR A 82 -6.41 10.47 6.90
CA THR A 82 -7.40 9.39 6.70
C THR A 82 -8.76 9.90 6.23
N THR A 83 -9.15 11.12 6.58
CA THR A 83 -10.39 11.77 6.13
C THR A 83 -10.40 12.02 4.63
N LEU A 84 -9.31 12.60 4.11
CA LEU A 84 -9.15 12.87 2.67
C LEU A 84 -9.10 11.56 1.89
N LEU A 85 -8.41 10.55 2.43
CA LEU A 85 -8.38 9.21 1.86
C LEU A 85 -9.77 8.56 1.81
N LYS A 86 -10.57 8.66 2.87
CA LYS A 86 -11.93 8.08 2.89
C LYS A 86 -12.81 8.69 1.79
N HIS A 87 -12.77 10.02 1.64
CA HIS A 87 -13.49 10.73 0.58
C HIS A 87 -12.94 10.37 -0.81
N GLN A 88 -11.61 10.35 -0.95
CA GLN A 88 -10.96 10.00 -2.21
C GLN A 88 -11.27 8.55 -2.62
N PHE A 89 -11.22 7.56 -1.72
CA PHE A 89 -11.48 6.14 -2.04
C PHE A 89 -12.94 5.82 -2.31
N LEU A 90 -13.89 6.51 -1.68
CA LEU A 90 -15.30 6.47 -2.08
C LEU A 90 -15.46 6.86 -3.56
N HIS A 91 -14.75 7.92 -3.99
CA HIS A 91 -14.76 8.37 -5.38
C HIS A 91 -13.86 7.53 -6.31
N TRP A 92 -12.76 6.99 -5.79
CA TRP A 92 -11.79 6.18 -6.52
C TRP A 92 -12.38 4.83 -6.94
N HIS A 93 -13.32 4.26 -6.18
CA HIS A 93 -14.05 3.06 -6.60
C HIS A 93 -14.78 3.27 -7.94
N HIS A 94 -15.31 4.47 -8.19
CA HIS A 94 -15.91 4.85 -9.48
C HIS A 94 -14.89 5.12 -10.58
N PHE A 95 -13.67 5.57 -10.25
CA PHE A 95 -12.64 5.93 -11.23
C PHE A 95 -11.72 4.75 -11.60
N TYR A 96 -11.42 3.86 -10.64
CA TYR A 96 -10.58 2.67 -10.83
C TYR A 96 -11.22 1.67 -11.80
N HIS A 97 -12.55 1.47 -11.69
CA HIS A 97 -13.29 0.69 -12.69
C HIS A 97 -13.16 1.27 -14.11
N ARG A 98 -13.05 2.59 -14.25
CA ARG A 98 -12.93 3.25 -15.55
C ARG A 98 -11.52 3.16 -16.15
N ARG A 99 -10.49 3.01 -15.32
CA ARG A 99 -9.10 2.90 -15.78
C ARG A 99 -8.70 1.45 -16.09
N VAL A 100 -9.23 0.46 -15.35
CA VAL A 100 -8.97 -0.97 -15.60
C VAL A 100 -9.76 -1.52 -16.81
N SER A 101 -10.83 -0.84 -17.24
CA SER A 101 -11.61 -1.22 -18.43
C SER A 101 -11.07 -0.66 -19.76
N ASN A 102 -9.95 0.08 -19.73
CA ASN A 102 -9.32 0.68 -20.91
C ASN A 102 -7.91 0.11 -21.20
N ASP A 103 -7.56 -1.03 -20.57
CA ASP A 103 -6.39 -1.86 -20.89
C ASP A 103 -6.86 -3.27 -21.31
#